data_AF-A0A1Y4HHS3-F1
#
_entry.id   AF-A0A1Y4HHS3-F1
#
_cell.length_a   1.000
_cell.length_b   1.000
_cell.length_c   1.000
_cell.angle_alpha   90.00
_cell.angle_beta   90.00
_cell.angle_gamma   90.00
#
_symmetry.space_group_name_H-M   'P 1'
#
loop_
_entity.id
_entity.type
_entity.pdbx_description
1 polymer ?
#
loop_
_entity_poly.entity_id
_entity_poly.type
_entity_poly.pdbx_seq_one_letter_code
_entity_poly.pdbx_strand_id
1 'polypeptide(L)' 'MAKGLDNKFLHYGIRKEDMSLIEALCEKHELDFNWVSEEILRKYHAKKVDAIEITDTETEAVIKAAIQQIR' A
#
# COMPACT_ATOMS: atom_id res chain seq x y z
N MET A 1 -0.65 -17.67 -10.19
CA MET A 1 -1.87 -17.74 -9.36
C MET A 1 -2.08 -16.35 -8.74
N ALA A 2 -2.85 -15.48 -9.39
CA ALA A 2 -2.95 -14.05 -9.05
C ALA A 2 -4.25 -13.68 -8.32
N LYS A 3 -4.94 -14.65 -7.69
CA LYS A 3 -6.27 -14.43 -7.08
C LYS A 3 -6.27 -13.61 -5.78
N GLY A 4 -5.12 -13.37 -5.16
CA GLY A 4 -5.01 -12.52 -3.96
C GLY A 4 -4.95 -11.02 -4.28
N LEU A 5 -4.54 -10.66 -5.49
CA LEU A 5 -4.35 -9.27 -5.93
C LEU A 5 -5.70 -8.54 -6.03
N ASP A 6 -6.67 -9.19 -6.66
CA ASP A 6 -7.98 -8.61 -6.97
C ASP A 6 -8.82 -8.33 -5.71
N ASN A 7 -8.67 -9.16 -4.67
CA ASN A 7 -9.41 -8.98 -3.43
C ASN A 7 -8.92 -7.74 -2.65
N LYS A 8 -7.60 -7.49 -2.59
CA LYS A 8 -7.04 -6.29 -1.93
C LYS A 8 -7.39 -5.00 -2.69
N PHE A 9 -7.42 -5.03 -4.02
CA PHE A 9 -7.95 -3.94 -4.85
C PHE A 9 -9.40 -3.64 -4.49
N LEU A 10 -10.27 -4.65 -4.40
CA LEU A 10 -11.68 -4.49 -4.04
C LEU A 10 -11.90 -4.01 -2.60
N HIS A 11 -11.11 -4.51 -1.65
CA HIS A 11 -11.26 -4.17 -0.23
C HIS A 11 -10.76 -2.76 0.09
N TYR A 12 -9.62 -2.35 -0.47
CA TYR A 12 -8.96 -1.09 -0.12
C TYR A 12 -9.07 -0.02 -1.20
N GLY A 13 -9.53 -0.39 -2.40
CA GLY A 13 -9.66 0.52 -3.55
C GLY A 13 -8.31 1.05 -4.04
N ILE A 14 -7.23 0.28 -3.88
CA ILE A 14 -5.87 0.64 -4.29
C ILE A 14 -5.64 0.26 -5.75
N ARG A 15 -5.00 1.10 -6.57
CA ARG A 15 -4.79 0.75 -7.99
C ARG A 15 -3.70 -0.31 -8.13
N LYS A 16 -3.70 -1.01 -9.27
CA LYS A 16 -2.69 -2.02 -9.57
C LYS A 16 -1.28 -1.42 -9.63
N GLU A 17 -1.17 -0.18 -10.12
CA GLU A 17 0.08 0.60 -10.16
C GLU A 17 0.60 0.90 -8.75
N ASP A 18 -0.25 1.41 -7.86
CA ASP A 18 0.08 1.62 -6.44
C ASP A 18 0.52 0.31 -5.79
N MET A 19 -0.13 -0.81 -6.11
CA MET A 19 0.24 -2.13 -5.55
C MET A 19 1.62 -2.60 -6.00
N SER A 20 1.94 -2.45 -7.30
CA SER A 20 3.28 -2.75 -7.80
C SER A 20 4.34 -1.83 -7.19
N LEU A 21 3.98 -0.56 -6.92
CA LEU A 21 4.85 0.37 -6.20
C LEU A 21 5.10 -0.10 -4.76
N ILE A 22 4.06 -0.57 -4.05
CA ILE A 22 4.19 -1.13 -2.70
C ILE A 22 5.10 -2.34 -2.71
N GLU A 23 4.87 -3.32 -3.58
CA GLU A 23 5.68 -4.52 -3.67
C GLU A 23 7.16 -4.17 -3.93
N ALA A 24 7.44 -3.27 -4.87
CA ALA A 24 8.79 -2.82 -5.17
C ALA A 24 9.46 -2.08 -4.00
N LEU A 25 8.72 -1.25 -3.27
CA LEU A 25 9.22 -0.58 -2.06
C LEU A 25 9.50 -1.58 -0.94
N CYS A 26 8.61 -2.56 -0.72
CA CYS A 26 8.82 -3.60 0.27
C CYS A 26 10.07 -4.42 -0.04
N GLU A 27 10.25 -4.84 -1.31
CA GLU A 27 11.44 -5.57 -1.76
C GLU A 27 12.72 -4.76 -1.55
N LYS A 28 12.71 -3.46 -1.88
CA LYS A 28 13.84 -2.55 -1.67
C LYS A 28 14.22 -2.38 -0.20
N HIS A 29 13.25 -2.51 0.70
CA HIS A 29 13.45 -2.41 2.15
C HIS A 29 13.65 -3.77 2.83
N GLU A 30 13.74 -4.86 2.07
CA GLU A 30 13.81 -6.25 2.58
C GLU A 30 12.66 -6.59 3.54
N LEU A 31 11.48 -6.01 3.28
CA LEU A 31 10.27 -6.20 4.07
C LEU A 31 9.37 -7.24 3.41
N ASP A 32 8.80 -8.12 4.23
CA ASP A 32 7.81 -9.09 3.78
C ASP A 32 6.51 -8.37 3.42
N PHE A 33 6.18 -8.35 2.12
CA PHE A 33 4.98 -7.70 1.62
C PHE A 33 3.72 -8.22 2.30
N ASN A 34 3.60 -9.52 2.60
CA ASN A 34 2.41 -10.03 3.28
C ASN A 34 2.26 -9.40 4.65
N TRP A 35 3.37 -9.29 5.39
CA TRP A 35 3.39 -8.68 6.71
C TRP A 35 3.08 -7.18 6.69
N VAL A 36 3.72 -6.42 5.81
CA VAL A 36 3.56 -4.96 5.78
C VAL A 36 2.34 -4.51 4.97
N SER A 37 1.78 -5.38 4.12
CA SER A 37 0.63 -5.03 3.29
C SER A 37 -0.59 -4.66 4.13
N GLU A 38 -0.86 -5.33 5.24
CA GLU A 38 -2.00 -4.94 6.10
C GLU A 38 -1.85 -3.53 6.65
N GLU A 39 -0.67 -3.19 7.20
CA GLU A 39 -0.40 -1.85 7.74
C GLU A 39 -0.42 -0.77 6.66
N ILE A 40 0.18 -1.05 5.50
CA ILE A 40 0.18 -0.14 4.35
C ILE A 40 -1.24 0.07 3.85
N LEU A 41 -2.01 -1.00 3.64
CA LEU A 41 -3.39 -0.93 3.14
C LEU A 41 -4.30 -0.20 4.12
N ARG A 42 -4.12 -0.42 5.43
CA ARG A 42 -4.87 0.28 6.48
C ARG A 42 -4.58 1.77 6.46
N LYS A 43 -3.31 2.18 6.40
CA LYS A 43 -2.92 3.60 6.33
C LYS A 43 -3.37 4.23 5.01
N TYR A 44 -3.23 3.51 3.91
CA TYR A 44 -3.67 3.94 2.59
C TYR A 44 -5.17 4.21 2.57
N HIS A 45 -5.97 3.28 3.10
CA HIS A 45 -7.40 3.42 3.18
C HIS A 45 -7.83 4.55 4.12
N ALA A 46 -7.21 4.66 5.31
CA ALA A 46 -7.49 5.76 6.24
C ALA A 46 -7.21 7.12 5.59
N LYS A 47 -6.08 7.24 4.89
CA LYS A 47 -5.71 8.48 4.21
C LYS A 47 -6.60 8.74 3.00
N LYS A 48 -7.09 7.73 2.29
CA LYS A 48 -8.03 7.87 1.16
C LYS A 48 -9.44 8.27 1.61
N VAL A 49 -9.85 7.82 2.80
CA VAL A 49 -11.13 8.23 3.39
C VAL A 49 -11.05 9.69 3.86
N ASP A 50 -9.89 10.13 4.33
CA ASP A 50 -9.63 11.50 4.80
C ASP A 50 -9.37 12.48 3.64
N ALA A 51 -8.51 12.09 2.70
CA ALA A 51 -8.21 12.81 1.47
C ALA A 51 -9.12 12.31 0.35
N ILE A 52 -10.15 13.11 0.05
CA ILE A 52 -11.16 12.88 -1.01
C ILE A 52 -10.53 12.44 -2.35
N GLU A 53 -9.27 12.83 -2.62
CA GLU A 53 -8.41 12.29 -3.68
C GLU A 53 -6.97 12.06 -3.15
N ILE A 54 -6.44 10.84 -3.34
CA ILE A 54 -5.01 10.53 -3.15
C ILE A 54 -4.33 10.50 -4.51
N THR A 55 -3.23 11.24 -4.64
CA THR A 55 -2.33 11.19 -5.80
C THR A 55 -1.26 10.13 -5.60
N ASP A 56 -0.60 9.73 -6.68
CA ASP A 56 0.47 8.72 -6.66
C ASP A 56 1.62 9.11 -5.70
N THR A 57 1.90 10.41 -5.57
CA THR A 57 2.88 10.95 -4.62
C THR A 57 2.45 10.77 -3.16
N GLU A 58 1.17 10.99 -2.88
CA GLU A 58 0.59 10.73 -1.55
C GLU A 58 0.60 9.24 -1.24
N THR A 59 0.29 8.37 -2.21
CA THR A 59 0.44 6.91 -2.07
C THR A 59 1.87 6.57 -1.64
N GLU A 60 2.87 7.06 -2.39
CA GLU A 60 4.27 6.77 -2.10
C GLU A 60 4.69 7.26 -0.70
N ALA A 61 4.18 8.43 -0.28
CA ALA A 61 4.41 8.95 1.06
C ALA A 61 3.77 8.09 2.15
N VAL A 62 2.54 7.61 1.95
CA VAL A 62 1.87 6.69 2.88
C VAL A 62 2.67 5.41 3.05
N ILE A 63 3.15 4.84 1.95
CA ILE A 63 3.91 3.58 1.94
C ILE A 63 5.24 3.76 2.67
N LYS A 64 5.99 4.83 2.37
CA LYS A 64 7.23 5.14 3.09
C LYS A 64 7.00 5.36 4.58
N ALA A 65 5.92 6.06 4.94
CA ALA A 65 5.57 6.31 6.34
C ALA A 65 5.13 5.04 7.08
N ALA A 66 4.45 4.11 6.40
CA ALA A 66 4.12 2.80 6.94
C ALA A 66 5.39 1.98 7.18
N ILE A 67 6.26 1.88 6.18
CA ILE A 67 7.56 1.19 6.26
C ILE A 67 8.42 1.75 7.40
N GLN A 68 8.51 3.08 7.54
CA GLN A 68 9.29 3.73 8.60
C GLN A 68 8.77 3.45 10.02
N GLN A 69 7.47 3.19 10.20
CA GLN A 69 6.94 2.89 11.54
C GLN A 69 7.07 1.42 11.94
N ILE A 70 7.37 0.55 10.97
CA ILE A 70 7.58 -0.87 11.18
C ILE A 70 9.03 -1.17 11.61
N ARG A 71 9.95 -0.26 11.31
CA ARG A 71 11.38 -0.33 11.66
C ARG A 71 11.68 0.39 12.98
#